data_AF-A0A0C9VTZ5-F1
#
_entry.id   AF-A0A0C9VTZ5-F1
#
_cell.length_a   1.000
_cell.length_b   1.000
_cell.length_c   1.000
_cell.angle_alpha   90.00
_cell.angle_beta   90.00
_cell.angle_gamma   90.00
#
_symmetry.space_group_name_H-M   'P 1'
#
loop_
_entity.id
_entity.type
_entity.pdbx_description
1 polymer ?
#
loop_
_entity_poly.entity_id
_entity_poly.type
_entity_poly.pdbx_seq_one_letter_code
_entity_poly.pdbx_strand_id
1 'polypeptide(L)'
;VQLIGSSPLLPPPTYSKDDPNISKGKTPEDKGARPCRHCGSSKHWDNDCCHARSGTRNTPALLASPTEEYLQAQREYEEAY
;
A
#
# COMPACT_ATOMS: atom_id res chain seq x y z
N VAL A 1 5.16 8.24 -15.34
CA VAL A 1 4.90 8.91 -14.04
C VAL A 1 5.32 7.95 -12.96
N GLN A 2 6.33 8.29 -12.15
CA GLN A 2 6.76 7.44 -11.05
C GLN A 2 5.85 7.75 -9.86
N LEU A 3 5.06 6.76 -9.43
CA LEU A 3 4.13 6.91 -8.30
C LEU A 3 4.90 6.84 -6.98
N ILE A 4 4.55 7.71 -6.04
CA ILE A 4 5.19 7.78 -4.72
C ILE A 4 5.04 6.42 -4.02
N GLY A 5 6.18 5.88 -3.58
CA GLY A 5 6.25 4.60 -2.90
C GLY A 5 5.95 3.37 -3.72
N SER A 6 6.01 3.47 -5.06
CA SER A 6 5.99 2.32 -5.96
C SER A 6 7.38 1.70 -6.08
N SER A 7 7.45 0.38 -5.94
CA SER A 7 8.67 -0.40 -6.16
C SER A 7 8.33 -1.63 -7.00
N PRO A 8 9.22 -2.06 -7.93
CA PRO A 8 9.01 -3.26 -8.74
C PRO A 8 9.00 -4.55 -7.90
N LEU A 9 9.44 -4.48 -6.64
CA LEU A 9 9.47 -5.61 -5.70
C LEU A 9 8.16 -5.76 -4.91
N LEU A 10 7.17 -4.88 -5.11
CA LEU A 10 5.89 -5.00 -4.44
C LEU A 10 5.10 -6.19 -5.00
N PRO A 11 4.57 -7.07 -4.13
CA PRO A 11 3.72 -8.16 -4.58
C PRO A 11 2.42 -7.62 -5.18
N PRO A 12 1.81 -8.34 -6.14
CA PRO A 12 0.51 -7.96 -6.68
C PRO A 12 -0.57 -8.05 -5.59
N PRO A 13 -1.62 -7.19 -5.67
CA PRO A 13 -2.72 -7.23 -4.72
C PRO A 13 -3.46 -8.57 -4.80
N THR A 14 -3.82 -9.10 -3.63
CA THR A 14 -4.49 -10.42 -3.50
C THR A 14 -6.00 -10.33 -3.55
N TYR A 15 -6.57 -9.16 -3.24
CA TYR A 15 -8.01 -8.93 -3.19
C TYR A 15 -8.49 -8.20 -4.45
N SER A 16 -9.76 -8.37 -4.79
CA SER A 16 -10.42 -7.60 -5.85
C SER A 16 -10.43 -6.12 -5.51
N LYS A 17 -10.32 -5.28 -6.53
CA LYS A 17 -10.32 -3.82 -6.39
C LYS A 17 -11.56 -3.31 -5.64
N ASP A 18 -11.31 -2.57 -4.57
CA ASP A 18 -12.35 -1.99 -3.70
C ASP A 18 -12.37 -0.45 -3.87
N ASP A 19 -12.95 -0.01 -4.98
CA ASP A 19 -13.20 1.42 -5.27
C ASP A 19 -14.30 2.09 -4.42
N PRO A 20 -15.33 1.39 -3.87
CA PRO A 20 -16.33 2.06 -3.01
C PRO A 20 -15.78 2.41 -1.63
N ASN A 21 -14.70 1.79 -1.18
CA ASN A 21 -13.97 2.20 0.01
C ASN A 21 -13.06 3.40 -0.31
N ILE A 22 -13.39 4.56 0.26
CA ILE A 22 -12.70 5.82 0.03
C ILE A 22 -12.16 6.35 1.36
N SER A 23 -10.86 6.62 1.43
CA SER A 23 -10.22 7.23 2.60
C SER A 23 -10.77 8.64 2.85
N LYS A 24 -10.93 9.01 4.12
CA LYS A 24 -11.32 10.37 4.48
C LYS A 24 -10.14 11.32 4.31
N GLY A 25 -10.18 12.18 3.29
CA GLY A 25 -9.14 13.17 3.02
C GLY A 25 -8.55 13.00 1.63
N LYS A 26 -7.24 13.24 1.50
CA LYS A 26 -6.51 13.03 0.24
C LYS A 26 -6.28 11.53 0.05
N THR A 27 -6.63 11.02 -1.12
CA THR A 27 -6.40 9.63 -1.51
C THR A 27 -5.00 9.44 -2.10
N PRO A 28 -4.51 8.19 -2.22
CA PRO A 28 -3.29 7.91 -2.97
C PRO A 28 -3.30 8.50 -4.39
N GLU A 29 -4.46 8.46 -5.05
CA GLU A 29 -4.64 9.06 -6.39
C GLU A 29 -4.36 10.58 -6.37
N ASP A 30 -4.87 11.30 -5.35
CA ASP A 30 -4.70 12.75 -5.24
C ASP A 30 -3.26 13.17 -4.94
N LYS A 31 -2.51 12.33 -4.21
CA LYS A 31 -1.10 12.57 -3.88
C LYS A 31 -0.13 11.97 -4.92
N GLY A 32 -0.63 11.26 -5.92
CA GLY A 32 0.21 10.54 -6.89
C GLY A 32 0.99 9.38 -6.26
N ALA A 33 0.47 8.80 -5.17
CA ALA A 33 1.03 7.63 -4.51
C ALA A 33 0.57 6.33 -5.16
N ARG A 34 1.26 5.24 -4.82
CA ARG A 34 0.88 3.90 -5.32
C ARG A 34 -0.53 3.50 -4.83
N PRO A 35 -1.25 2.68 -5.61
CA PRO A 35 -2.51 2.09 -5.16
C PRO A 35 -2.31 1.17 -3.96
N CYS A 36 -3.42 0.86 -3.29
CA CYS A 36 -3.49 -0.01 -2.13
C CYS A 36 -2.82 -1.38 -2.41
N ARG A 37 -1.92 -1.83 -1.54
CA ARG A 37 -1.22 -3.12 -1.68
C ARG A 37 -2.15 -4.33 -1.53
N HIS A 38 -3.31 -4.16 -0.91
CA HIS A 38 -4.23 -5.26 -0.62
C HIS A 38 -5.16 -5.52 -1.80
N CYS A 39 -5.78 -4.47 -2.34
CA CYS A 39 -6.81 -4.58 -3.38
C CYS A 39 -6.47 -3.85 -4.69
N GLY A 40 -5.43 -3.01 -4.73
CA GLY A 40 -5.07 -2.23 -5.92
C GLY A 40 -5.94 -1.00 -6.19
N SER A 41 -6.80 -0.59 -5.25
CA SER A 41 -7.57 0.66 -5.33
C SER A 41 -6.69 1.86 -5.02
N SER A 42 -6.82 2.95 -5.79
CA SER A 42 -6.18 4.23 -5.49
C SER A 42 -7.07 5.17 -4.66
N LYS A 43 -8.28 4.73 -4.30
CA LYS A 43 -9.28 5.54 -3.57
C LYS A 43 -9.10 5.49 -2.06
N HIS A 44 -8.32 4.56 -1.55
CA HIS A 44 -8.00 4.47 -0.13
C HIS A 44 -6.56 4.05 0.10
N TRP A 45 -6.04 4.42 1.26
CA TRP A 45 -4.72 4.01 1.73
C TRP A 45 -4.74 2.57 2.24
N ASP A 46 -3.60 1.89 2.19
CA ASP A 46 -3.39 0.55 2.75
C ASP A 46 -4.09 0.31 4.09
N ASN A 47 -3.97 1.24 5.04
CA ASN A 47 -4.54 1.12 6.39
C ASN A 47 -6.06 1.23 6.45
N ASP A 48 -6.67 1.91 5.47
CA ASP A 48 -8.12 2.11 5.37
C ASP A 48 -8.79 0.99 4.57
N CYS A 49 -8.01 0.10 3.95
CA CYS A 49 -8.56 -1.04 3.22
C CYS A 49 -9.33 -1.97 4.16
N CYS A 50 -10.52 -2.43 3.75
CA CYS A 50 -11.31 -3.39 4.51
C CYS A 50 -10.55 -4.71 4.76
N HIS A 51 -9.63 -5.05 3.86
CA HIS A 51 -8.76 -6.22 3.96
C HIS A 51 -7.47 -5.99 4.73
N ALA A 52 -7.17 -4.75 5.19
CA ALA A 52 -5.93 -4.43 5.91
C ALA A 52 -5.73 -5.28 7.18
N ARG A 53 -6.85 -5.61 7.85
CA ARG A 53 -6.86 -6.44 9.08
C ARG A 53 -7.28 -7.89 8.83
N SER A 54 -7.62 -8.24 7.58
CA SER A 54 -8.01 -9.60 7.23
C SER A 54 -6.76 -10.48 7.21
N GLY A 55 -6.59 -11.33 8.22
CA GLY A 55 -5.48 -12.28 8.28
C GLY A 55 -4.27 -11.84 9.10
N THR A 56 -4.41 -10.90 10.04
CA THR A 56 -3.42 -10.67 11.11
C THR A 56 -3.35 -11.88 12.04
N ARG A 57 -2.83 -13.00 11.53
CA ARG A 57 -2.18 -14.01 12.36
C ARG A 57 -0.80 -13.46 12.67
N ASN A 58 -0.38 -13.55 13.93
CA ASN A 58 0.99 -13.26 14.34
C ASN A 58 1.92 -14.32 13.72
N THR A 59 2.15 -14.26 12.41
CA THR A 59 3.16 -15.06 11.74
C THR A 59 4.51 -14.42 12.06
N PRO A 60 5.50 -15.20 12.52
CA PRO A 60 6.84 -14.67 12.73
C PRO A 60 7.30 -14.03 11.42
N ALA A 61 7.60 -12.73 11.47
CA ALA A 61 8.17 -12.02 10.35
C ALA A 61 9.54 -12.65 10.08
N LEU A 62 9.65 -13.44 9.01
CA LEU A 62 10.95 -13.81 8.50
C LEU A 62 11.60 -12.49 8.08
N LEU A 63 12.67 -12.09 8.78
CA LEU A 63 13.48 -10.90 8.49
C LEU A 63 14.20 -11.11 7.16
N ALA A 64 13.46 -11.05 6.06
CA ALA A 64 14.04 -10.83 4.75
C ALA A 64 14.53 -9.38 4.75
N SER A 65 15.85 -9.18 4.59
CA SER A 65 16.42 -7.85 4.40
C SER A 65 15.78 -7.22 3.16
N PRO A 66 14.92 -6.19 3.31
CA PRO A 66 14.35 -5.51 2.17
C PRO A 66 15.48 -4.77 1.45
N THR A 67 15.38 -4.61 0.13
CA THR A 67 16.35 -3.76 -0.58
C THR A 67 16.13 -2.29 -0.18
N GLU A 68 17.17 -1.47 -0.32
CA GLU A 68 17.12 -0.06 0.09
C GLU A 68 16.05 0.73 -0.70
N GLU A 69 15.82 0.37 -1.96
CA GLU A 69 14.80 0.99 -2.80
C GLU A 69 13.39 0.69 -2.27
N TYR A 70 13.15 -0.52 -1.75
CA TYR A 70 11.88 -0.86 -1.13
C TYR A 70 11.65 -0.05 0.15
N LEU A 71 12.68 0.10 0.98
CA LEU A 71 12.60 0.88 2.21
C LEU A 71 12.35 2.37 1.92
N GLN A 72 13.03 2.92 0.90
CA GLN A 72 12.82 4.30 0.48
C GLN A 72 11.41 4.51 -0.05
N ALA A 73 10.92 3.62 -0.91
CA ALA A 73 9.55 3.66 -1.42
C ALA A 73 8.52 3.60 -0.27
N GLN A 74 8.74 2.75 0.73
CA GLN A 74 7.84 2.67 1.88
C GLN A 74 7.85 3.96 2.71
N ARG A 75 9.02 4.57 2.96
CA ARG A 75 9.12 5.85 3.66
C ARG A 75 8.37 6.97 2.94
N GLU A 76 8.58 7.09 1.63
CA GLU A 76 7.89 8.09 0.80
C GLU A 76 6.37 7.91 0.83
N TYR A 77 5.90 6.66 0.82
CA TYR A 77 4.48 6.35 0.95
C TYR A 77 3.92 6.75 2.32
N GLU A 78 4.65 6.47 3.40
CA GLU A 78 4.26 6.83 4.77
C GLU A 78 4.29 8.34 5.01
N GLU A 79 5.25 9.07 4.43
CA GLU A 79 5.27 10.54 4.45
C GLU A 79 4.11 11.13 3.65
N ALA A 80 3.72 10.46 2.58
CA ALA A 80 2.55 10.82 1.78
C ALA A 80 1.23 10.38 2.41
N TYR A 81 1.16 9.62 3.50
CA TYR A 81 -0.10 9.25 4.15
C TYR A 81 -0.63 10.43 4.99
#